data_AF-A0A0K1QJ68-F1
#
_entry.id   AF-A0A0K1QJ68-F1
#
_cell.length_a   1.000
_cell.length_b   1.000
_cell.length_c   1.000
_cell.angle_alpha   90.00
_cell.angle_beta   90.00
_cell.angle_gamma   90.00
#
_symmetry.space_group_name_H-M   'P 1'
#
loop_
_entity.id
_entity.type
_entity.pdbx_description
1 polymer ?
#
loop_
_entity_poly.entity_id
_entity_poly.type
_entity_poly.pdbx_seq_one_letter_code
_entity_poly.pdbx_strand_id
1 'polypeptide(L)'
;MSDELNEEDMRLALFGSPKQSDPVVLAKPQPSPTSRLNSKPLSPKLRVTLHVTKDFEGDVSVFIYDANTLSTLVAEQDAKNEAKKKKFKYFDVVSVKPIQ
;
A
#
# COMPACT_ATOMS: atom_id res chain seq x y z
N MET A 1 -59.62 13.57 10.51
CA MET A 1 -59.14 12.69 11.60
C MET A 1 -57.64 12.85 11.60
N SER A 2 -57.11 13.69 12.48
CA SER A 2 -55.68 13.91 12.61
C SER A 2 -55.16 12.78 13.49
N ASP A 3 -54.43 11.83 12.92
CA ASP A 3 -53.76 10.79 13.71
C ASP A 3 -52.61 11.46 14.47
N GLU A 4 -52.86 11.77 15.74
CA GLU A 4 -51.82 12.15 16.70
C GLU A 4 -50.98 10.92 17.01
N LEU A 5 -50.09 10.57 16.08
CA LEU A 5 -49.07 9.54 16.33
C LEU A 5 -48.13 10.08 17.42
N ASN A 6 -48.11 9.37 18.54
CA ASN A 6 -47.25 9.71 19.66
C ASN A 6 -45.77 9.65 19.23
N GLU A 7 -44.93 10.52 19.81
CA GLU A 7 -43.50 10.60 19.45
C GLU A 7 -42.80 9.25 19.65
N GLU A 8 -43.12 8.54 20.73
CA GLU A 8 -42.61 7.19 21.00
C GLU A 8 -42.88 6.20 19.86
N ASP A 9 -44.04 6.26 19.19
CA ASP A 9 -44.35 5.36 18.07
C ASP A 9 -43.51 5.69 16.84
N MET A 10 -43.27 6.97 16.57
CA MET A 10 -42.36 7.40 15.50
C MET A 10 -40.91 6.97 15.79
N ARG A 11 -40.49 7.04 17.05
CA ARG A 11 -39.14 6.61 17.46
C ARG A 11 -38.97 5.10 17.34
N LEU A 12 -39.99 4.31 17.73
CA LEU A 12 -39.98 2.85 17.58
C LEU A 12 -39.97 2.42 16.11
N ALA A 13 -40.73 3.10 15.24
CA ALA A 13 -40.74 2.81 13.80
C ALA A 13 -39.39 3.14 13.13
N LEU A 14 -38.72 4.22 13.55
CA LEU A 14 -37.48 4.68 12.93
C LEU A 14 -36.25 3.92 13.43
N PHE A 15 -36.19 3.58 14.72
CA PHE A 15 -35.00 3.00 15.35
C PHE A 15 -35.19 1.55 15.82
N GLY A 16 -36.41 1.02 15.77
CA GLY A 16 -36.76 -0.29 16.31
C GLY A 16 -36.76 -0.31 17.83
N SER A 17 -37.30 -1.39 18.42
CA SER A 17 -37.13 -1.64 19.85
C SER A 17 -35.67 -2.04 20.14
N PRO A 18 -35.07 -1.57 21.24
CA PRO A 18 -33.74 -2.00 21.64
C PRO A 18 -33.80 -3.51 21.92
N LYS A 19 -33.27 -4.30 21.00
CA LYS A 19 -33.12 -5.74 21.18
C LYS A 19 -32.09 -5.93 22.30
N GLN A 20 -32.54 -6.44 23.43
CA GLN A 20 -31.66 -6.91 24.48
C GLN A 20 -30.77 -7.99 23.86
N SER A 21 -29.54 -7.62 23.50
CA SER A 21 -28.56 -8.56 23.00
C SER A 21 -28.18 -9.46 24.15
N ASP A 22 -28.62 -10.71 24.11
CA ASP A 22 -28.07 -11.76 24.95
C ASP A 22 -26.54 -11.72 24.84
N PRO A 23 -25.80 -11.88 25.95
CA PRO A 23 -24.35 -11.84 25.92
C PRO A 23 -23.86 -12.98 25.02
N VAL A 24 -23.43 -12.63 23.82
CA VAL A 24 -22.69 -13.54 22.94
C VAL A 24 -21.43 -13.90 23.70
N VAL A 25 -21.40 -15.11 24.27
CA VAL A 25 -20.20 -15.70 24.86
C VAL A 25 -19.19 -15.82 23.72
N LEU A 26 -18.28 -14.85 23.66
CA LEU A 26 -17.18 -14.83 22.72
C LEU A 26 -16.26 -16.01 23.07
N ALA A 27 -16.47 -17.14 22.41
CA ALA A 27 -15.56 -18.28 22.50
C ALA A 27 -14.15 -17.80 22.13
N LYS A 28 -13.19 -18.00 23.04
CA LYS A 28 -11.78 -17.65 22.81
C LYS A 28 -11.29 -18.40 21.58
N PRO A 29 -10.69 -17.73 20.57
CA PRO A 29 -10.14 -18.41 19.42
C PRO A 29 -8.99 -19.32 19.84
N GLN A 30 -9.10 -20.60 19.53
CA GLN A 30 -8.05 -21.59 19.73
C GLN A 30 -6.90 -21.29 18.74
N PRO A 31 -5.63 -21.23 19.19
CA PRO A 31 -4.52 -20.94 18.29
C PRO A 31 -4.33 -22.10 17.31
N SER A 32 -4.65 -21.87 16.05
CA SER A 32 -4.27 -22.77 14.95
C SER A 32 -2.75 -22.77 14.77
N PRO A 33 -2.11 -23.91 14.44
CA PRO A 33 -0.70 -23.93 14.08
C PRO A 33 -0.51 -23.21 12.74
N THR A 34 -0.13 -21.93 12.82
CA THR A 34 0.18 -21.13 11.63
C THR A 34 1.50 -21.64 11.05
N SER A 35 1.44 -22.56 10.09
CA SER A 35 2.56 -22.72 9.17
C SER A 35 2.74 -21.35 8.52
N ARG A 36 3.85 -20.66 8.80
CA ARG A 36 4.18 -19.39 8.15
C ARG A 36 4.36 -19.68 6.66
N LEU A 37 3.27 -19.64 5.92
CA LEU A 37 3.31 -19.51 4.47
C LEU A 37 4.07 -18.21 4.23
N ASN A 38 5.17 -18.29 3.47
CA ASN A 38 5.94 -17.13 3.05
C ASN A 38 4.97 -16.14 2.40
N SER A 39 4.52 -15.15 3.16
CA SER A 39 3.69 -14.08 2.66
C SER A 39 4.55 -13.31 1.65
N LYS A 40 4.11 -13.29 0.40
CA LYS A 40 4.73 -12.40 -0.59
C LYS A 40 4.63 -10.97 -0.03
N PRO A 41 5.67 -10.14 -0.21
CA PRO A 41 5.62 -8.77 0.28
C PRO A 41 4.39 -8.07 -0.30
N LEU A 42 3.55 -7.56 0.59
CA LEU A 42 2.24 -6.96 0.27
C LEU A 42 2.36 -5.57 -0.39
N SER A 43 3.58 -5.05 -0.56
CA SER A 43 3.81 -3.76 -1.19
C SER A 43 4.17 -3.94 -2.67
N PRO A 44 3.44 -3.30 -3.59
CA PRO A 44 3.84 -3.27 -4.99
C PRO A 44 5.11 -2.41 -5.10
N LYS A 45 6.16 -3.00 -5.68
CA LYS A 45 7.47 -2.34 -5.85
C LYS A 45 7.66 -1.93 -7.30
N LEU A 46 8.30 -0.78 -7.50
CA LEU A 46 8.69 -0.31 -8.82
C LEU A 46 10.18 -0.57 -9.03
N ARG A 47 10.54 -1.23 -10.12
CA ARG A 47 11.92 -1.35 -10.59
C ARG A 47 12.22 -0.24 -11.57
N VAL A 48 13.19 0.59 -11.22
CA VAL A 48 13.72 1.65 -12.06
C VAL A 48 15.02 1.15 -12.68
N THR A 49 15.13 1.27 -14.00
CA THR A 49 16.35 0.99 -14.74
C THR A 49 16.91 2.29 -15.30
N LEU A 50 18.13 2.63 -14.89
CA LEU A 50 18.86 3.82 -15.30
C LEU A 50 20.09 3.43 -16.11
N HIS A 51 20.40 4.21 -17.15
CA HIS A 51 21.73 4.27 -17.72
C HIS A 51 22.51 5.36 -16.98
N VAL A 52 23.67 5.00 -16.44
CA VAL A 52 24.48 5.90 -15.61
C VAL A 52 25.90 5.97 -16.12
N THR A 53 26.46 7.17 -16.16
CA THR A 53 27.87 7.41 -16.52
C THR A 53 28.55 8.28 -15.45
N LYS A 54 29.87 8.08 -15.29
CA LYS A 54 30.70 8.91 -14.41
C LYS A 54 31.20 10.15 -15.14
N ASP A 55 31.62 9.95 -16.39
CA ASP A 55 32.14 10.97 -17.28
C ASP A 55 31.13 11.25 -18.42
N PHE A 56 31.23 12.45 -19.00
CA PHE A 56 30.38 12.86 -20.12
C PHE A 56 30.77 12.04 -21.36
N GLU A 57 29.79 11.36 -21.97
CA GLU A 57 29.99 10.37 -23.06
C GLU A 57 30.93 9.19 -22.70
N GLY A 58 31.15 8.94 -21.40
CA GLY A 58 31.92 7.79 -20.93
C GLY A 58 31.15 6.47 -20.93
N ASP A 59 31.71 5.47 -20.26
CA ASP A 59 31.12 4.13 -20.17
C ASP A 59 29.72 4.16 -19.56
N VAL A 60 28.75 3.65 -20.32
CA VAL A 60 27.35 3.49 -19.91
C VAL A 60 27.20 2.22 -19.10
N SER A 61 26.81 2.37 -17.83
CA SER A 61 26.48 1.26 -16.95
C SER A 61 24.97 1.19 -16.72
N VAL A 62 24.41 -0.02 -16.72
CA VAL A 62 23.01 -0.25 -16.38
C VAL A 62 22.87 -0.36 -14.87
N PHE A 63 22.10 0.54 -14.27
CA PHE A 63 21.81 0.59 -12.85
C PHE A 63 20.35 0.25 -12.60
N ILE A 64 20.11 -0.73 -11.72
CA ILE A 64 18.77 -1.20 -11.37
C ILE A 64 18.52 -0.86 -9.90
N TYR A 65 17.38 -0.23 -9.64
CA TYR A 65 16.93 0.13 -8.30
C TYR A 65 15.48 -0.31 -8.08
N ASP A 66 15.25 -1.04 -7.00
CA ASP A 66 13.92 -1.47 -6.58
C ASP A 66 13.40 -0.51 -5.50
N ALA A 67 12.43 0.32 -5.88
CA ALA A 67 11.81 1.29 -5.00
C ALA A 67 10.59 0.67 -4.29
N ASN A 68 10.49 0.92 -2.98
CA ASN A 68 9.32 0.54 -2.17
C ASN A 68 8.23 1.62 -2.21
N THR A 69 7.95 2.16 -3.39
CA THR A 69 6.92 3.18 -3.62
C THR A 69 6.14 2.87 -4.88
N LEU A 70 4.89 3.31 -4.92
CA LEU A 70 4.01 3.24 -6.09
C LEU A 70 4.13 4.46 -7.01
N SER A 71 4.74 5.54 -6.53
CA SER A 71 4.89 6.76 -7.30
C SER A 71 6.11 6.66 -8.21
N THR A 72 5.90 6.82 -9.51
CA THR A 72 6.97 6.78 -10.52
C THR A 72 7.98 7.90 -10.30
N LEU A 73 7.52 9.13 -10.03
CA LEU A 73 8.38 10.28 -9.78
C LEU A 73 9.26 10.09 -8.55
N VAL A 74 8.70 9.56 -7.46
CA VAL A 74 9.46 9.28 -6.24
C VAL A 74 10.48 8.17 -6.50
N ALA A 75 10.08 7.10 -7.19
CA ALA A 75 10.97 6.00 -7.55
C ALA A 75 12.17 6.47 -8.40
N GLU A 76 11.95 7.36 -9.36
CA GLU A 76 13.02 7.95 -10.17
C GLU A 76 13.99 8.81 -9.34
N GLN A 77 13.46 9.64 -8.44
CA GLN A 77 14.29 10.48 -7.57
C GLN A 77 15.15 9.62 -6.64
N ASP A 78 14.56 8.60 -6.02
CA ASP A 78 15.28 7.66 -5.17
C ASP A 78 16.35 6.90 -5.93
N ALA A 79 16.05 6.41 -7.14
CA ALA A 79 17.02 5.75 -8.00
C ALA A 79 18.20 6.67 -8.38
N LYS A 80 17.92 7.94 -8.73
CA LYS A 80 18.95 8.95 -9.02
C LYS A 80 19.79 9.25 -7.79
N ASN A 81 19.19 9.32 -6.61
CA ASN A 81 19.91 9.58 -5.36
C ASN A 81 20.84 8.41 -5.00
N GLU A 82 20.40 7.17 -5.15
CA GLU A 82 21.24 5.99 -4.96
C GLU A 82 22.37 5.90 -5.98
N ALA A 83 22.10 6.25 -7.24
CA ALA A 83 23.13 6.31 -8.26
C ALA A 83 24.17 7.42 -7.98
N LYS A 84 23.74 8.60 -7.48
CA LYS A 84 24.64 9.67 -7.02
C LYS A 84 25.54 9.21 -5.87
N LYS A 85 25.02 8.45 -4.90
CA LYS A 85 25.84 7.87 -3.80
C LYS A 85 26.95 6.96 -4.34
N LYS A 86 26.72 6.29 -5.48
CA LYS A 86 27.72 5.49 -6.20
C LYS A 86 28.67 6.30 -7.09
N LYS A 87 28.67 7.64 -6.96
CA LYS A 87 29.51 8.59 -7.70
C LYS A 87 29.27 8.63 -9.21
N PHE A 88 28.07 8.23 -9.66
CA PHE A 88 27.64 8.51 -11.02
C PHE A 88 27.21 9.98 -11.12
N LYS A 89 27.39 10.58 -12.30
CA LYS A 89 27.23 12.02 -12.52
C LYS A 89 26.11 12.32 -13.52
N TYR A 90 25.94 11.45 -14.52
CA TYR A 90 24.88 11.55 -15.50
C TYR A 90 23.95 10.35 -15.38
N PHE A 91 22.66 10.61 -15.57
CA PHE A 91 21.60 9.63 -15.38
C PHE A 91 20.59 9.78 -16.51
N ASP A 92 20.29 8.68 -17.17
CA ASP A 92 19.22 8.58 -18.14
C ASP A 92 18.23 7.50 -17.68
N VAL A 93 16.94 7.82 -17.65
CA VAL A 93 15.90 6.93 -17.14
C VAL A 93 15.36 6.11 -18.29
N VAL A 94 15.66 4.81 -18.31
CA VAL A 94 15.27 3.93 -19.42
C VAL A 94 13.87 3.38 -19.23
N SER A 95 13.55 2.90 -18.03
CA SER A 95 12.22 2.38 -17.73
C SER A 95 11.91 2.32 -16.24
N VAL A 96 10.62 2.44 -15.92
CA VAL A 96 10.06 2.18 -14.60
C VAL A 96 8.96 1.14 -14.77
N LYS A 97 9.13 -0.03 -14.15
CA LYS A 97 8.17 -1.15 -14.27
C LYS A 97 7.80 -1.70 -12.90
N PRO A 98 6.53 -2.08 -12.68
CA PRO A 98 6.16 -2.81 -11.48
C PRO A 98 6.82 -4.19 -11.46
N ILE A 99 7.27 -4.62 -10.29
CA ILE A 99 7.78 -5.97 -10.02
C ILE A 99 6.58 -6.82 -9.59
N GLN A 100 6.27 -7.86 -10.37
CA GLN A 100 5.23 -8.85 -10.04
C GLN A 100 5.77 -9.94 -9.12
#